data_AF-A0A4P6EJD6-F1
#
_entry.id   AF-A0A4P6EJD6-F1
#
_cell.length_a   1.000
_cell.length_b   1.000
_cell.length_c   1.000
_cell.angle_alpha   90.00
_cell.angle_beta   90.00
_cell.angle_gamma   90.00
#
_symmetry.space_group_name_H-M   'P 1'
#
loop_
_entity.id
_entity.type
_entity.pdbx_description
1 polymer ?
#
loop_
_entity_poly.entity_id
_entity_poly.type
_entity_poly.pdbx_seq_one_letter_code
_entity_poly.pdbx_strand_id
1 'polypeptide(L)'
;MWWLVWGVLVVGTLVGAFFLGRDLWRKAVALGGALGEASRALGDASARIGDAVEDAAAHPVDTSPTLFDDMTSLHDRVVAQREARALRAAERRERQLATVRGWSVEAWLEARRSGRSTGVHGPDARRP
;
A
#
# COMPACT_ATOMS: atom_id res chain seq x y z
N MET A 1 -25.02 49.87 23.16
CA MET A 1 -24.69 48.47 23.52
C MET A 1 -24.89 47.45 22.39
N TRP A 2 -25.73 47.71 21.38
CA TRP A 2 -26.00 46.77 20.27
C TRP A 2 -24.82 46.48 19.31
N TRP A 3 -23.90 47.44 19.15
CA TRP A 3 -22.74 47.32 18.24
C TRP A 3 -21.76 46.20 18.64
N LEU A 4 -21.64 45.92 19.95
CA LEU A 4 -20.81 44.82 20.47
C LEU A 4 -21.37 43.46 20.08
N VAL A 5 -22.70 43.32 20.08
CA VAL A 5 -23.37 42.07 19.68
C VAL A 5 -23.07 41.76 18.21
N TRP A 6 -23.20 42.76 17.34
CA TRP A 6 -22.83 42.63 15.92
C TRP A 6 -21.35 42.32 15.71
N GLY A 7 -20.46 42.99 16.45
CA GLY A 7 -19.02 42.74 16.38
C GLY A 7 -18.66 41.30 16.75
N VAL A 8 -19.18 40.79 17.87
CA VAL A 8 -18.94 39.41 18.32
C VAL A 8 -19.52 38.40 17.32
N LEU A 9 -20.70 38.66 16.75
CA LEU A 9 -21.32 37.77 15.77
C LEU A 9 -20.45 37.63 14.52
N VAL A 10 -19.99 38.76 13.96
CA VAL A 10 -19.16 38.79 12.76
C VAL A 10 -17.81 38.15 13.03
N VAL A 11 -17.17 38.48 14.16
CA VAL A 11 -15.88 37.90 14.55
C VAL A 11 -16.00 36.40 14.78
N GLY A 12 -17.04 35.93 15.48
CA GLY A 12 -17.27 34.49 15.67
C GLY A 12 -17.45 33.75 14.34
N THR A 13 -18.17 34.35 13.40
CA THR A 13 -18.37 33.76 12.07
C THR A 13 -17.08 33.74 11.25
N LEU A 14 -16.30 34.83 11.27
CA LEU A 14 -15.02 34.91 10.58
C LEU A 14 -14.00 33.92 11.16
N VAL A 15 -13.91 33.81 12.48
CA VAL A 15 -13.03 32.84 13.15
C VAL A 15 -13.45 31.42 12.81
N GLY A 16 -14.76 31.12 12.84
CA GLY A 16 -15.30 29.82 12.44
C GLY A 16 -14.97 29.49 10.98
N ALA A 17 -15.22 30.41 10.06
CA ALA A 17 -14.92 30.25 8.64
C ALA A 17 -13.42 30.09 8.37
N PHE A 18 -12.58 30.85 9.08
CA PHE A 18 -11.13 30.76 8.95
C PHE A 18 -10.59 29.41 9.43
N PHE A 19 -11.06 28.94 10.58
CA PHE A 19 -10.67 27.61 11.09
C PHE A 19 -11.14 26.49 10.16
N LEU A 20 -12.37 26.58 9.66
CA LEU A 20 -12.94 25.59 8.75
C LEU A 20 -12.16 25.54 7.43
N GLY A 21 -11.88 26.71 6.83
CA GLY A 21 -11.09 26.80 5.61
C GLY A 21 -9.66 26.25 5.78
N ARG A 22 -9.03 26.53 6.93
CA ARG A 22 -7.68 26.03 7.22
C ARG A 22 -7.65 24.50 7.40
N ASP A 23 -8.62 23.93 8.09
CA ASP A 23 -8.71 22.47 8.27
C ASP A 23 -9.00 21.76 6.93
N LEU A 24 -9.92 22.31 6.15
CA LEU A 24 -10.23 21.83 4.79
C LEU A 24 -9.01 21.86 3.88
N TRP A 25 -8.22 22.94 3.92
CA TRP A 25 -6.99 23.05 3.13
C TRP A 25 -5.97 21.96 3.51
N ARG A 26 -5.75 21.74 4.80
CA ARG A 26 -4.83 20.69 5.27
C ARG A 26 -5.26 19.31 4.81
N LYS A 27 -6.57 19.02 4.86
CA LYS A 27 -7.15 17.77 4.38
C LYS A 27 -7.05 17.63 2.87
N ALA A 28 -7.33 18.69 2.11
CA ALA A 28 -7.23 18.69 0.66
C ALA A 28 -5.79 18.45 0.17
N VAL A 29 -4.79 19.07 0.83
CA VAL A 29 -3.37 18.84 0.51
C VAL A 29 -2.96 17.39 0.81
N ALA A 30 -3.38 16.84 1.95
CA ALA A 30 -3.13 15.43 2.27
C ALA A 30 -3.79 14.48 1.26
N LEU A 31 -5.03 14.79 0.84
CA LEU A 31 -5.76 14.02 -0.15
C LEU A 31 -5.11 14.10 -1.54
N GLY A 32 -4.63 15.28 -1.94
CA GLY A 32 -3.90 15.48 -3.19
C GLY A 32 -2.59 14.71 -3.24
N GLY A 33 -1.84 14.68 -2.13
CA GLY A 33 -0.63 13.86 -2.01
C GLY A 33 -0.91 12.37 -2.19
N ALA A 34 -1.94 11.86 -1.51
CA ALA A 34 -2.37 10.47 -1.64
C ALA A 34 -2.88 10.14 -3.06
N LEU A 35 -3.63 11.05 -3.69
CA LEU A 35 -4.07 10.90 -5.09
C LEU A 35 -2.88 10.88 -6.06
N GLY A 36 -1.85 11.69 -5.82
CA GLY A 36 -0.64 11.71 -6.64
C GLY A 36 0.11 10.38 -6.58
N GLU A 37 0.28 9.82 -5.38
CA GLU A 37 0.91 8.51 -5.20
C GLU A 37 0.09 7.39 -5.83
N ALA A 38 -1.23 7.41 -5.65
CA ALA A 38 -2.14 6.44 -6.26
C ALA A 38 -2.11 6.52 -7.79
N SER A 39 -2.05 7.73 -8.35
CA SER A 39 -1.97 7.95 -9.80
C SER A 39 -0.64 7.45 -10.38
N ARG A 40 0.47 7.65 -9.66
CA ARG A 40 1.78 7.10 -10.05
C ARG A 40 1.78 5.58 -10.03
N ALA A 41 1.29 4.97 -8.96
CA ALA A 41 1.19 3.52 -8.86
C ALA A 41 0.29 2.93 -9.97
N LEU A 42 -0.79 3.62 -10.34
CA LEU A 42 -1.66 3.22 -11.44
C LEU A 42 -0.97 3.36 -12.81
N GLY A 43 -0.17 4.42 -13.00
CA GLY A 43 0.65 4.61 -14.19
C GLY A 43 1.68 3.50 -14.36
N ASP A 44 2.44 3.19 -13.30
CA ASP A 44 3.44 2.11 -13.30
C ASP A 44 2.80 0.74 -13.54
N ALA A 45 1.63 0.50 -12.95
CA ALA A 45 0.87 -0.73 -13.20
C ALA A 45 0.41 -0.83 -14.65
N SER A 46 -0.08 0.27 -15.23
CA SER A 46 -0.52 0.32 -16.62
C SER A 46 0.65 0.08 -17.59
N ALA A 47 1.82 0.66 -17.31
CA ALA A 47 3.03 0.41 -18.10
C ALA A 47 3.44 -1.07 -18.07
N ARG A 48 3.49 -1.69 -16.88
CA ARG A 48 3.81 -3.12 -16.74
C ARG A 48 2.80 -4.03 -17.42
N ILE A 49 1.52 -3.65 -17.44
CA ILE A 49 0.49 -4.38 -18.18
C ILE A 49 0.74 -4.26 -19.67
N GLY A 50 1.09 -3.08 -20.17
CA GLY A 50 1.50 -2.87 -21.56
C GLY A 50 2.65 -3.80 -21.95
N ASP A 51 3.73 -3.79 -21.17
CA ASP A 51 4.90 -4.64 -21.39
C ASP A 51 4.52 -6.14 -21.37
N ALA A 52 3.69 -6.56 -20.41
CA ALA A 52 3.24 -7.95 -20.32
C ALA A 52 2.34 -8.38 -21.50
N VAL A 53 1.54 -7.46 -22.03
CA VAL A 53 0.70 -7.71 -23.21
C VAL A 53 1.57 -7.81 -24.47
N GLU A 54 2.59 -6.95 -24.59
CA GLU A 54 3.54 -6.99 -25.71
C GLU A 54 4.38 -8.26 -25.68
N ASP A 55 4.88 -8.68 -24.50
CA ASP A 55 5.57 -9.95 -24.32
C ASP A 55 4.69 -11.16 -24.65
N ALA A 56 3.40 -11.11 -24.25
CA ALA A 56 2.43 -12.16 -24.57
C ALA A 56 2.09 -12.20 -26.06
N ALA A 57 2.07 -11.05 -26.75
CA ALA A 57 1.91 -10.98 -28.19
C ALA A 57 3.14 -11.51 -28.94
N ALA A 58 4.35 -11.27 -28.41
CA ALA A 58 5.61 -11.79 -28.94
C ALA A 58 5.77 -13.31 -28.72
N HIS A 59 5.21 -13.84 -27.63
CA HIS A 59 5.25 -15.26 -27.28
C HIS A 59 3.85 -15.85 -27.12
N PRO A 60 3.08 -15.97 -28.22
CA PRO A 60 1.73 -16.48 -28.17
C PRO A 60 1.74 -17.91 -27.62
N VAL A 61 1.02 -18.13 -26.52
CA VAL A 61 0.83 -19.47 -25.96
C VAL A 61 -0.09 -20.24 -26.91
N ASP A 62 0.37 -21.39 -27.38
CA ASP A 62 -0.44 -22.28 -28.20
C ASP A 62 -1.62 -22.83 -27.38
N THR A 63 -2.81 -22.34 -27.67
CA THR A 63 -4.10 -22.75 -27.10
C THR A 63 -4.90 -23.64 -28.04
N SER A 64 -4.26 -24.18 -29.08
CA SER A 64 -4.91 -25.09 -30.01
C SER A 64 -5.47 -26.32 -29.28
N PRO A 65 -6.58 -26.91 -29.79
CA PRO A 65 -7.16 -28.11 -29.18
C PRO A 65 -6.16 -29.28 -29.23
N THR A 66 -5.63 -29.66 -28.08
CA THR A 66 -4.67 -30.78 -27.94
C THR A 66 -5.35 -32.16 -27.99
N LEU A 67 -6.58 -32.24 -28.50
CA LEU A 67 -7.41 -33.46 -28.44
C LEU A 67 -6.84 -34.61 -29.30
N PHE A 68 -5.95 -34.27 -30.24
CA PHE A 68 -5.26 -35.21 -31.12
C PHE A 68 -3.74 -35.33 -30.82
N ASP A 69 -3.24 -34.67 -29.77
CA ASP A 69 -1.84 -34.81 -29.35
C ASP A 69 -1.60 -36.17 -28.68
N ASP A 70 -0.34 -36.62 -28.70
CA ASP A 70 0.08 -37.82 -27.99
C ASP A 70 -0.13 -37.65 -26.47
N MET A 71 -0.82 -38.61 -25.85
CA MET A 71 -1.12 -38.64 -24.41
C MET A 71 0.13 -38.52 -23.53
N THR A 72 1.26 -39.09 -23.96
CA THR A 72 2.51 -38.99 -23.19
C THR A 72 3.05 -37.56 -23.18
N SER A 73 3.07 -36.90 -24.34
CA SER A 73 3.45 -35.50 -24.48
C SER A 73 2.55 -34.56 -23.66
N LEU A 74 1.25 -34.87 -23.58
CA LEU A 74 0.29 -34.11 -22.78
C LEU A 74 0.57 -34.25 -21.28
N HIS A 75 0.90 -35.47 -20.83
CA HIS A 75 1.26 -35.74 -19.45
C HIS A 75 2.50 -34.96 -19.02
N ASP A 76 3.55 -34.96 -19.85
CA ASP A 76 4.79 -34.23 -19.58
C ASP A 76 4.53 -32.71 -19.49
N ARG A 77 3.71 -32.16 -20.39
CA ARG A 77 3.28 -30.75 -20.34
C ARG A 77 2.54 -30.42 -19.05
N VAL A 78 1.64 -31.29 -18.59
CA VAL A 78 0.90 -31.10 -17.33
C VAL A 78 1.82 -31.17 -16.12
N VAL A 79 2.77 -32.10 -16.09
CA VAL A 79 3.77 -32.21 -15.00
C VAL A 79 4.61 -30.93 -14.94
N ALA A 80 5.16 -30.49 -16.07
CA ALA A 80 5.93 -29.26 -16.14
C ALA A 80 5.12 -28.02 -15.67
N GLN A 81 3.84 -27.93 -16.05
CA GLN A 81 2.96 -26.86 -15.57
C GLN A 81 2.68 -26.93 -14.07
N ARG A 82 2.51 -28.14 -13.50
CA ARG A 82 2.29 -28.33 -12.06
C ARG A 82 3.51 -27.94 -11.25
N GLU A 83 4.71 -28.31 -11.71
CA GLU A 83 5.97 -27.89 -11.10
C GLU A 83 6.14 -26.38 -11.13
N ALA A 84 5.93 -25.76 -12.29
CA ALA A 84 5.99 -24.30 -12.42
C ALA A 84 4.97 -23.59 -11.51
N ARG A 85 3.75 -24.14 -11.36
CA ARG A 85 2.75 -23.62 -10.43
C ARG A 85 3.16 -23.81 -8.96
N ALA A 86 3.75 -24.96 -8.61
CA ALA A 86 4.22 -25.24 -7.26
C ALA A 86 5.34 -24.28 -6.84
N LEU A 87 6.29 -24.00 -7.73
CA LEU A 87 7.36 -23.02 -7.50
C LEU A 87 6.78 -21.62 -7.22
N ARG A 88 5.87 -21.13 -8.08
CA ARG A 88 5.20 -19.82 -7.86
C ARG A 88 4.34 -19.80 -6.60
N ALA A 89 3.76 -20.94 -6.19
CA ALA A 89 3.00 -21.03 -4.95
C ALA A 89 3.91 -20.97 -3.72
N ALA A 90 5.09 -21.61 -3.77
CA ALA A 90 6.09 -21.55 -2.71
C ALA A 90 6.60 -20.12 -2.50
N GLU A 91 6.97 -19.41 -3.57
CA GLU A 91 7.40 -18.00 -3.47
C GLU A 91 6.33 -17.10 -2.84
N ARG A 92 5.06 -17.28 -3.24
CA ARG A 92 3.96 -16.50 -2.68
C ARG A 92 3.76 -16.81 -1.19
N ARG A 93 3.90 -18.08 -0.80
CA ARG A 93 3.81 -18.50 0.59
C ARG A 93 4.94 -17.90 1.42
N GLU A 94 6.16 -17.85 0.90
CA GLU A 94 7.29 -17.20 1.58
C GLU A 94 7.05 -15.71 1.81
N ARG A 95 6.58 -14.99 0.78
CA ARG A 95 6.23 -13.56 0.90
C ARG A 95 5.12 -13.35 1.92
N GLN A 96 4.07 -14.18 1.89
CA GLN A 96 2.98 -14.11 2.87
C GLN A 96 3.48 -14.36 4.29
N LEU A 97 4.33 -15.37 4.49
CA LEU A 97 4.89 -15.67 5.81
C LEU A 97 5.78 -14.52 6.30
N ALA A 98 6.53 -13.85 5.43
CA ALA A 98 7.31 -12.67 5.80
C ALA A 98 6.40 -11.53 6.29
N THR A 99 5.30 -11.26 5.59
CA THR A 99 4.31 -10.26 6.00
C THR A 99 3.64 -10.62 7.33
N VAL A 100 3.19 -11.87 7.48
CA VAL A 100 2.54 -12.35 8.71
C VAL A 100 3.49 -12.29 9.91
N ARG A 101 4.77 -12.65 9.74
CA ARG A 101 5.78 -12.51 10.79
C ARG A 101 5.95 -11.05 11.21
N GLY A 102 5.92 -10.11 10.25
CA GLY A 102 5.96 -8.68 10.54
C GLY A 102 4.74 -8.15 11.32
N TRP A 103 3.60 -8.85 11.27
CA TRP A 103 2.38 -8.51 12.01
C TRP A 103 2.24 -9.26 13.35
N SER A 104 3.17 -10.17 13.66
CA SER A 104 3.13 -10.91 14.91
C SER A 104 3.24 -9.99 16.13
N VAL A 105 2.56 -10.37 17.21
CA VAL A 105 2.58 -9.63 18.49
C VAL A 105 4.02 -9.56 19.02
N GLU A 106 4.81 -10.63 18.88
CA GLU A 106 6.25 -10.62 19.14
C GLU A 106 6.98 -9.51 18.37
N ALA A 107 6.84 -9.43 17.05
CA ALA A 107 7.51 -8.41 16.24
C ALA A 107 7.12 -6.98 16.64
N TRP A 108 5.84 -6.77 16.96
CA TRP A 108 5.35 -5.48 17.47
C TRP A 108 5.93 -5.15 18.85
N LEU A 109 6.04 -6.14 19.75
CA LEU A 109 6.65 -5.98 21.07
C LEU A 109 8.17 -5.73 20.99
N GLU A 110 8.85 -6.38 20.05
CA GLU A 110 10.29 -6.22 19.77
C GLU A 110 10.60 -4.79 19.31
N ALA A 111 9.83 -4.28 18.33
CA ALA A 111 9.94 -2.92 17.83
C ALA A 111 9.69 -1.86 18.92
N ARG A 112 8.76 -2.14 19.84
CA ARG A 112 8.48 -1.25 20.96
C ARG A 112 9.58 -1.28 22.03
N ARG A 113 10.24 -2.43 22.23
CA ARG A 113 11.37 -2.57 23.16
C ARG A 113 12.62 -1.88 22.63
N SER A 114 12.94 -2.05 21.35
CA SER A 114 14.07 -1.38 20.71
C SER A 114 13.92 0.14 20.74
N GLY A 115 12.72 0.66 20.45
CA GLY A 115 12.41 2.09 20.57
C GLY A 115 12.50 2.65 22.00
N ARG A 116 12.29 1.80 23.04
CA ARG A 116 12.47 2.21 24.43
C ARG A 116 13.95 2.22 24.83
N SER A 117 14.76 1.31 24.30
CA SER A 117 16.20 1.26 24.56
C SER A 117 16.97 2.43 23.94
N THR A 118 16.53 2.93 22.78
CA THR A 118 17.08 4.15 22.15
C THR A 118 16.61 5.44 22.81
N GLY A 119 15.57 5.39 23.66
CA GLY A 119 15.05 6.54 24.42
C GLY A 119 15.69 6.77 25.79
N VAL A 120 16.69 5.97 26.20
CA VAL A 120 17.38 6.12 27.50
C VAL A 120 18.63 7.01 27.36
N HIS A 121 18.43 8.25 26.91
CA HIS A 121 19.37 9.38 27.04
C HIS A 121 18.54 10.68 26.94
N GLY A 122 17.77 11.04 27.98
CA GLY A 122 18.16 12.00 29.02
C GLY A 122 17.33 13.31 28.87
N PRO A 123 17.22 14.21 29.86
CA PRO A 123 17.96 14.26 31.11
C PRO A 123 17.10 14.29 32.39
N ASP A 124 17.74 13.83 33.46
CA ASP A 124 17.51 14.25 34.84
C ASP A 124 17.64 15.78 34.95
N ALA A 125 16.67 16.45 35.59
CA ALA A 125 16.82 17.71 36.32
C ALA A 125 15.47 18.43 36.50
N ARG A 126 14.96 18.36 37.74
CA ARG A 126 14.33 19.44 38.55
C ARG A 126 12.99 19.04 39.19
N ARG A 127 13.09 18.67 40.47
CA ARG A 127 12.22 19.11 41.57
C ARG A 127 13.12 19.67 42.68
N PRO A 128 12.59 20.43 43.64
CA PRO A 128 11.49 21.39 43.57
C PRO A 128 11.99 22.85 43.49
#